data_AF-A0A931DTW2-F1
#
_entry.id   AF-A0A931DTW2-F1
#
_cell.length_a   1.000
_cell.length_b   1.000
_cell.length_c   1.000
_cell.angle_alpha   90.00
_cell.angle_beta   90.00
_cell.angle_gamma   90.00
#
_symmetry.space_group_name_H-M   'P 1'
#
loop_
_entity.id
_entity.type
_entity.pdbx_description
1 polymer ?
#
loop_
_entity_poly.entity_id
_entity_poly.type
_entity_poly.pdbx_seq_one_letter_code
_entity_poly.pdbx_strand_id
1 'polypeptide(L)'
;MGTHLFEAMGTMVSLTLPDLPTSADAVAVVESRFRTFDERFSLYQPGFEFSRIAAGQLVLTDSSVELRSMYASALRWRDATDGAFTPHRTDGVIDLNGTVKARAMQAAADALQGSGFHHWCMNAGGDVLIAGGPTTLASVVERWSVDVLTVAWDGSLTATTGLRAAFAQSR
;
A
#
# COMPACT_ATOMS: atom_id res chain seq x y z
N MET A 1 2.10 3.05 22.84
CA MET A 1 2.17 3.05 21.37
C MET A 1 2.02 4.48 20.92
N GLY A 2 3.03 5.02 20.24
CA GLY A 2 3.02 6.33 19.63
C GLY A 2 2.45 6.26 18.23
N THR A 3 1.72 7.30 17.82
CA THR A 3 1.25 7.47 16.44
C THR A 3 1.97 8.64 15.80
N HIS A 4 2.55 8.38 14.63
CA HIS A 4 3.28 9.34 13.82
C HIS A 4 2.50 9.61 12.54
N LEU A 5 2.47 10.87 12.12
CA LEU A 5 1.72 11.34 10.95
C LEU A 5 2.68 12.02 9.97
N PHE A 6 2.58 11.69 8.69
CA PHE A 6 3.29 12.38 7.62
C PHE A 6 2.48 12.36 6.32
N GLU A 7 2.74 13.33 5.44
CA GLU A 7 2.14 13.39 4.11
C GLU A 7 2.96 12.58 3.11
N ALA A 8 2.28 11.79 2.26
CA ALA A 8 2.90 11.09 1.15
C ALA A 8 1.86 10.73 0.09
N MET A 9 2.26 10.72 -1.19
CA MET A 9 1.41 10.21 -2.28
C MET A 9 0.01 10.86 -2.35
N GLY A 10 -0.06 12.17 -2.04
CA GLY A 10 -1.31 12.93 -2.02
C GLY A 10 -2.28 12.55 -0.89
N THR A 11 -1.80 11.90 0.17
CA THR A 11 -2.61 11.52 1.33
C THR A 11 -1.85 11.63 2.65
N MET A 12 -2.57 11.42 3.76
CA MET A 12 -1.99 11.30 5.09
C MET A 12 -1.66 9.84 5.37
N VAL A 13 -0.44 9.59 5.85
CA VAL A 13 -0.03 8.30 6.39
C VAL A 13 0.01 8.40 7.91
N SER A 14 -0.63 7.46 8.60
CA SER A 14 -0.48 7.26 10.03
C SER A 14 0.24 5.96 10.32
N LEU A 15 1.23 6.02 11.20
CA LEU A 15 2.02 4.87 11.64
C LEU A 15 1.99 4.79 13.15
N THR A 16 1.40 3.72 13.67
CA THR A 16 1.35 3.41 15.10
C THR A 16 2.36 2.31 15.41
N LEU A 17 3.31 2.61 16.29
CA LEU A 17 4.40 1.72 16.71
C LEU A 17 4.44 1.59 18.25
N PRO A 18 5.11 0.57 18.81
CA PRO A 18 5.41 0.51 20.24
C PRO A 18 6.35 1.64 20.64
N ASP A 19 6.29 2.13 21.88
CA ASP A 19 7.15 3.24 22.34
C ASP A 19 8.55 2.72 22.72
N LEU A 20 9.38 2.48 21.72
CA LEU A 20 10.77 2.03 21.88
C LEU A 20 11.77 3.12 21.47
N PRO A 21 12.99 3.13 22.02
CA PRO A 21 14.04 4.06 21.60
C PRO A 21 14.32 4.05 20.08
N THR A 22 14.16 2.89 19.43
CA THR A 22 14.38 2.68 17.99
C THR A 22 13.20 3.12 17.10
N SER A 23 12.09 3.59 17.68
CA SER A 23 10.87 3.90 16.91
C SER A 23 11.06 5.11 16.01
N ALA A 24 11.86 6.09 16.41
CA ALA A 24 12.16 7.26 15.59
C ALA A 24 12.87 6.86 14.29
N ASP A 25 13.84 5.95 14.38
CA ASP A 25 14.56 5.43 13.21
C ASP A 25 13.63 4.62 12.30
N ALA A 26 12.73 3.83 12.89
CA ALA A 26 11.73 3.07 12.14
C ALA A 26 10.77 3.99 11.36
N VAL A 27 10.30 5.07 11.98
CA VAL A 27 9.46 6.09 11.32
C VAL A 27 10.23 6.72 10.15
N ALA A 28 11.48 7.15 10.35
CA ALA A 28 12.29 7.75 9.30
C ALA A 28 12.54 6.79 8.12
N VAL A 29 12.72 5.50 8.40
CA VAL A 29 12.83 4.46 7.36
C VAL A 29 11.54 4.33 6.57
N VAL A 30 10.38 4.31 7.23
CA VAL A 30 9.07 4.25 6.57
C VAL A 30 8.85 5.48 5.69
N GLU A 31 9.03 6.69 6.22
CA GLU A 31 8.94 7.94 5.44
C GLU A 31 9.84 7.92 4.21
N SER A 32 11.07 7.43 4.37
CA SER A 32 12.01 7.31 3.26
C SER A 32 11.51 6.34 2.18
N ARG A 33 10.81 5.26 2.53
CA ARG A 33 10.25 4.34 1.53
C ARG A 33 9.15 5.02 0.73
N PHE A 34 8.22 5.72 1.39
CA PHE A 34 7.19 6.49 0.70
C PHE A 34 7.79 7.53 -0.25
N ARG A 35 8.75 8.33 0.23
CA ARG A 35 9.44 9.34 -0.57
C ARG A 35 10.08 8.76 -1.83
N THR A 36 10.80 7.63 -1.71
CA THR A 36 11.43 6.98 -2.87
C THR A 36 10.42 6.57 -3.94
N PHE A 37 9.25 6.05 -3.55
CA PHE A 37 8.20 5.69 -4.51
C PHE A 37 7.53 6.94 -5.11
N ASP A 38 7.26 7.95 -4.29
CA ASP A 38 6.63 9.19 -4.74
C ASP A 38 7.49 9.92 -5.79
N GLU A 39 8.81 10.03 -5.54
CA GLU A 39 9.76 10.59 -6.50
C GLU A 39 9.81 9.76 -7.80
N ARG A 40 10.00 8.44 -7.68
CA ARG A 40 10.21 7.57 -8.86
C ARG A 40 8.97 7.47 -9.76
N PHE A 41 7.77 7.47 -9.17
CA PHE A 41 6.51 7.27 -9.87
C PHE A 41 5.64 8.53 -9.91
N SER A 42 6.24 9.72 -9.71
CA SER A 42 5.50 10.98 -9.82
C SER A 42 5.06 11.23 -11.26
N LEU A 43 3.76 11.47 -11.44
CA LEU A 43 3.22 12.04 -12.68
C LEU A 43 3.40 13.57 -12.76
N TYR A 44 3.57 14.22 -11.61
CA TYR A 44 3.47 15.69 -11.49
C TYR A 44 4.83 16.38 -11.49
N GLN A 45 5.89 15.70 -11.02
CA GLN A 45 7.22 16.27 -11.00
C GLN A 45 7.88 16.13 -12.38
N PRO A 46 8.24 17.25 -13.05
CA PRO A 46 8.89 17.20 -14.35
C PRO A 46 10.26 16.54 -14.28
N GLY A 47 10.64 15.81 -15.33
CA GLY A 47 11.95 15.19 -15.46
C GLY A 47 12.07 13.77 -14.91
N PHE A 48 11.09 13.31 -14.13
CA PHE A 48 11.00 11.91 -13.74
C PHE A 48 10.52 11.03 -14.90
N GLU A 49 10.85 9.75 -14.80
CA GLU A 49 10.62 8.80 -15.87
C GLU A 49 9.13 8.65 -16.21
N PHE A 50 8.28 8.56 -15.19
CA PHE A 50 6.84 8.37 -15.38
C PHE A 50 6.15 9.62 -15.95
N SER A 51 6.53 10.83 -15.52
CA SER A 51 6.01 12.06 -16.11
C SER A 51 6.43 12.24 -17.58
N ARG A 52 7.64 11.83 -17.95
CA ARG A 52 8.08 11.78 -19.36
C ARG A 52 7.27 10.79 -20.21
N ILE A 53 6.90 9.63 -19.66
CA ILE A 53 6.03 8.67 -20.35
C ILE A 53 4.64 9.27 -20.56
N ALA A 54 4.06 9.87 -19.51
CA ALA A 54 2.75 10.52 -19.60
C ALA A 54 2.72 11.67 -20.62
N ALA A 55 3.84 12.39 -20.78
CA ALA A 55 4.01 13.44 -21.78
C ALA A 55 4.35 12.94 -23.20
N GLY A 56 4.50 11.62 -23.41
CA GLY A 56 4.91 11.03 -24.69
C GLY A 56 6.38 11.28 -25.06
N GLN A 57 7.21 11.70 -24.10
CA GLN A 57 8.62 12.03 -24.28
C GLN A 57 9.56 10.84 -24.00
N LEU A 58 9.02 9.73 -23.49
CA LEU A 58 9.72 8.47 -23.26
C LEU A 58 8.77 7.33 -23.58
N VAL A 59 9.23 6.34 -24.35
CA VAL A 59 8.46 5.13 -24.62
C VAL A 59 8.57 4.20 -23.41
N LEU A 60 7.46 3.60 -22.98
CA LEU A 60 7.41 2.71 -21.81
C LEU A 60 8.43 1.55 -21.90
N THR A 61 8.69 1.02 -23.09
CA THR A 61 9.67 -0.06 -23.30
C THR A 61 11.10 0.38 -22.97
N ASP A 62 11.41 1.67 -23.10
CA ASP A 62 12.73 2.24 -22.87
C ASP A 62 12.92 2.74 -21.43
N SER A 63 11.89 2.61 -20.59
CA SER A 63 11.93 3.00 -19.17
C SER A 63 12.75 2.04 -18.31
N SER A 64 12.83 2.29 -17.01
CA SER A 64 13.51 1.44 -16.04
C SER A 64 12.82 0.08 -15.92
N VAL A 65 13.60 -0.92 -15.48
CA VAL A 65 13.07 -2.26 -15.19
C VAL A 65 11.98 -2.16 -14.11
N GLU A 66 12.18 -1.28 -13.14
CA GLU A 66 11.27 -1.05 -12.03
C GLU A 66 9.93 -0.48 -12.51
N LEU A 67 9.95 0.51 -13.41
CA LEU A 67 8.72 1.08 -13.95
C LEU A 67 7.96 0.06 -14.81
N ARG A 68 8.66 -0.66 -15.69
CA ARG A 68 8.06 -1.77 -16.45
C ARG A 68 7.49 -2.87 -15.54
N SER A 69 8.17 -3.19 -14.45
CA SER A 69 7.72 -4.20 -13.48
C SER A 69 6.48 -3.75 -12.70
N MET A 70 6.40 -2.46 -12.36
CA MET A 70 5.22 -1.87 -11.75
C MET A 70 4.03 -1.92 -12.72
N TYR A 71 4.23 -1.48 -13.96
CA TYR A 71 3.20 -1.53 -15.00
C TYR A 71 2.72 -2.96 -15.27
N ALA A 72 3.64 -3.93 -15.40
CA ALA A 72 3.29 -5.34 -15.55
C ALA A 72 2.49 -5.87 -14.36
N SER A 73 2.77 -5.40 -13.14
CA SER A 73 1.97 -5.74 -11.95
C SER A 73 0.56 -5.18 -12.02
N ALA A 74 0.40 -3.96 -12.52
CA ALA A 74 -0.91 -3.36 -12.72
C ALA A 74 -1.74 -4.06 -13.80
N LEU A 75 -1.10 -4.53 -14.88
CA LEU A 75 -1.77 -5.37 -15.88
C LEU A 75 -2.26 -6.70 -15.30
N ARG A 76 -1.46 -7.37 -14.45
CA ARG A 76 -1.92 -8.59 -13.76
C ARG A 76 -3.15 -8.34 -12.91
N TRP A 77 -3.23 -7.19 -12.23
CA TRP A 77 -4.43 -6.81 -11.47
C TRP A 77 -5.63 -6.52 -12.37
N ARG A 78 -5.42 -5.87 -13.51
CA ARG A 78 -6.46 -5.68 -14.51
C ARG A 78 -7.04 -7.02 -14.96
N ASP A 79 -6.18 -7.96 -15.31
CA ASP A 79 -6.60 -9.27 -15.80
C ASP A 79 -7.28 -10.09 -14.69
N ALA A 80 -6.76 -10.06 -13.45
CA ALA A 80 -7.35 -10.77 -12.32
C ALA A 80 -8.70 -10.21 -11.84
N THR A 81 -9.07 -9.00 -12.28
CA THR A 81 -10.31 -8.33 -11.91
C THR A 81 -11.26 -8.15 -13.10
N ASP A 82 -11.01 -8.83 -14.22
CA ASP A 82 -11.75 -8.69 -15.47
C ASP A 82 -11.94 -7.21 -15.91
N GLY A 83 -10.92 -6.39 -15.65
CA GLY A 83 -10.89 -4.97 -15.98
C GLY A 83 -11.58 -4.05 -14.97
N ALA A 84 -12.10 -4.55 -13.84
CA ALA A 84 -12.64 -3.69 -12.78
C ALA A 84 -11.55 -2.78 -12.18
N PHE A 85 -10.30 -3.24 -12.14
CA PHE A 85 -9.11 -2.39 -12.01
C PHE A 85 -8.46 -2.18 -13.38
N THR A 86 -7.95 -0.98 -13.67
CA THR A 86 -7.15 -0.73 -14.87
C THR A 86 -6.09 0.36 -14.63
N PRO A 87 -4.84 0.18 -15.09
CA PRO A 87 -3.85 1.24 -15.10
C PRO A 87 -4.00 2.21 -16.27
N HIS A 88 -5.03 2.04 -17.11
CA HIS A 88 -5.26 2.87 -18.29
C HIS A 88 -6.45 3.79 -18.06
N ARG A 89 -6.19 5.08 -18.00
CA ARG A 89 -7.22 6.11 -17.96
C ARG A 89 -7.88 6.26 -19.33
N THR A 90 -9.09 6.82 -19.35
CA THR A 90 -9.85 7.07 -20.58
C THR A 90 -9.19 8.08 -21.52
N ASP A 91 -8.29 8.92 -21.01
CA ASP A 91 -7.48 9.88 -21.78
C ASP A 91 -6.19 9.26 -22.34
N GLY A 92 -5.97 7.95 -22.14
CA GLY A 92 -4.80 7.22 -22.63
C GLY A 92 -3.57 7.33 -21.74
N VAL A 93 -3.63 8.10 -20.65
CA VAL A 93 -2.53 8.21 -19.68
C VAL A 93 -2.48 6.95 -18.80
N ILE A 94 -1.27 6.45 -18.57
CA ILE A 94 -1.04 5.36 -17.61
C ILE A 94 -1.14 5.94 -16.20
N ASP A 95 -1.94 5.32 -15.34
CA ASP A 95 -2.05 5.62 -13.92
C ASP A 95 -1.65 4.38 -13.10
N LEU A 96 -0.58 4.53 -12.32
CA LEU A 96 -0.06 3.47 -11.46
C LEU A 96 -0.31 3.73 -9.97
N ASN A 97 -1.03 4.79 -9.60
CA ASN A 97 -1.15 5.27 -8.22
C ASN A 97 -1.62 4.17 -7.26
N GLY A 98 -2.64 3.38 -7.66
CA GLY A 98 -3.13 2.27 -6.84
C GLY A 98 -2.05 1.22 -6.55
N THR A 99 -1.33 0.77 -7.58
CA THR A 99 -0.27 -0.22 -7.42
C THR A 99 0.98 0.32 -6.75
N VAL A 100 1.37 1.57 -7.05
CA VAL A 100 2.55 2.22 -6.46
C VAL A 100 2.33 2.41 -4.96
N LYS A 101 1.12 2.83 -4.54
CA LYS A 101 0.80 3.01 -3.11
C LYS A 101 0.87 1.69 -2.36
N ALA A 102 0.25 0.63 -2.89
CA ALA A 102 0.33 -0.70 -2.30
C ALA A 102 1.79 -1.20 -2.17
N ARG A 103 2.63 -0.92 -3.17
CA ARG A 103 4.05 -1.31 -3.15
C ARG A 103 4.91 -0.47 -2.20
N ALA A 104 4.62 0.83 -2.07
CA ALA A 104 5.26 1.69 -1.08
C ALA A 104 4.95 1.21 0.35
N MET A 105 3.67 0.90 0.61
CA MET A 105 3.24 0.31 1.88
C MET A 105 3.92 -1.04 2.15
N GLN A 106 3.99 -1.94 1.17
CA GLN A 106 4.68 -3.22 1.34
C GLN A 106 6.17 -3.01 1.64
N ALA A 107 6.85 -2.11 0.91
CA ALA A 107 8.26 -1.84 1.14
C ALA A 107 8.53 -1.22 2.52
N ALA A 108 7.59 -0.42 3.04
CA ALA A 108 7.63 0.10 4.41
C ALA A 108 7.42 -1.03 5.43
N ALA A 109 6.45 -1.92 5.21
CA ALA A 109 6.18 -3.08 6.05
C ALA A 109 7.40 -4.02 6.14
N ASP A 110 8.02 -4.33 4.99
CA ASP A 110 9.22 -5.16 4.92
C ASP A 110 10.39 -4.52 5.71
N ALA A 111 10.52 -3.19 5.63
CA ALA A 111 11.56 -2.45 6.36
C ALA A 111 11.32 -2.42 7.88
N LEU A 112 10.06 -2.31 8.32
CA LEU A 112 9.69 -2.43 9.73
C LEU A 112 9.99 -3.83 10.27
N GLN A 113 9.61 -4.85 9.51
CA GLN A 113 9.87 -6.25 9.87
C GLN A 113 11.38 -6.55 9.93
N GLY A 114 12.15 -6.05 8.96
CA GLY A 114 13.62 -6.15 8.95
C GLY A 114 14.29 -5.42 10.12
N SER A 115 13.63 -4.40 10.67
CA SER A 115 14.04 -3.66 11.86
C SER A 115 13.55 -4.28 13.18
N GLY A 116 12.90 -5.46 13.13
CA GLY A 116 12.42 -6.18 14.32
C GLY A 116 11.07 -5.69 14.88
N PHE A 117 10.33 -4.85 14.15
CA PHE A 117 9.01 -4.41 14.57
C PHE A 117 7.94 -5.41 14.10
N HIS A 118 7.32 -6.09 15.07
CA HIS A 118 6.30 -7.11 14.81
C HIS A 118 4.87 -6.70 15.20
N HIS A 119 4.71 -5.55 15.86
CA HIS A 119 3.43 -5.01 16.31
C HIS A 119 3.29 -3.56 15.88
N TRP A 120 2.55 -3.30 14.81
CA TRP A 120 2.37 -1.97 14.27
C TRP A 120 1.11 -1.88 13.42
N CYS A 121 0.64 -0.66 13.18
CA CYS A 121 -0.46 -0.37 12.26
C CYS A 121 -0.03 0.78 11.37
N MET A 122 -0.22 0.64 10.05
CA MET A 122 0.04 1.67 9.07
C MET A 122 -1.22 1.88 8.24
N ASN A 123 -1.71 3.11 8.20
CA ASN A 123 -2.81 3.53 7.33
C ASN A 123 -2.29 4.57 6.34
N ALA A 124 -2.47 4.36 5.04
CA ALA A 124 -2.15 5.32 3.99
C ALA A 124 -3.39 5.62 3.15
N GLY A 125 -4.07 6.73 3.45
CA GLY A 125 -5.26 7.15 2.71
C GLY A 125 -6.39 6.13 2.69
N GLY A 126 -6.55 5.36 3.78
CA GLY A 126 -7.59 4.34 3.93
C GLY A 126 -7.11 2.91 3.69
N ASP A 127 -5.99 2.69 3.02
CA ASP A 127 -5.37 1.37 2.91
C ASP A 127 -4.60 1.06 4.20
N VAL A 128 -4.88 -0.08 4.83
CA VAL A 128 -4.32 -0.41 6.15
C VAL A 128 -3.54 -1.71 6.11
N LEU A 129 -2.32 -1.68 6.65
CA LEU A 129 -1.53 -2.86 7.00
C LEU A 129 -1.36 -2.92 8.52
N ILE A 130 -1.56 -4.11 9.09
CA ILE A 130 -1.42 -4.35 10.53
C ILE A 130 -0.49 -5.55 10.74
N ALA A 131 0.50 -5.38 11.61
CA ALA A 131 1.32 -6.45 12.13
C ALA A 131 1.02 -6.72 13.61
N GLY A 132 1.12 -7.98 14.01
CA GLY A 132 0.84 -8.46 15.37
C GLY A 132 -0.08 -9.68 15.43
N GLY A 133 -0.55 -10.15 14.28
CA GLY A 133 -1.21 -11.44 14.12
C GLY A 133 -2.61 -11.51 14.76
N PRO A 134 -3.10 -12.74 15.02
CA PRO A 134 -4.46 -12.96 15.53
C PRO A 134 -4.78 -12.23 16.85
N THR A 135 -3.79 -12.07 17.74
CA THR A 135 -3.95 -11.34 19.00
C THR A 135 -4.25 -9.86 18.77
N THR A 136 -3.52 -9.22 17.85
CA THR A 136 -3.78 -7.83 17.48
C THR A 136 -5.13 -7.69 16.78
N LEU A 137 -5.48 -8.61 15.88
CA LEU A 137 -6.80 -8.63 15.25
C LEU A 137 -7.92 -8.70 16.30
N ALA A 138 -7.83 -9.61 17.27
CA ALA A 138 -8.79 -9.74 18.37
C ALA A 138 -8.94 -8.43 19.17
N SER A 139 -7.81 -7.78 19.48
CA SER A 139 -7.82 -6.50 20.19
C SER A 139 -8.46 -5.36 19.38
N VAL A 140 -8.28 -5.34 18.06
CA VAL A 140 -8.88 -4.33 17.17
C VAL A 140 -10.41 -4.49 17.14
N VAL A 141 -10.91 -5.70 16.92
CA VAL A 141 -12.36 -5.96 16.80
C VAL A 141 -13.11 -5.85 18.13
N GLU A 142 -12.41 -5.99 19.28
CA GLU A 142 -12.99 -5.73 20.60
C GLU A 142 -13.15 -4.23 20.87
N ARG A 143 -12.20 -3.42 20.40
CA ARG A 143 -12.16 -1.98 20.69
C ARG A 143 -13.00 -1.13 19.74
N TRP A 144 -13.16 -1.58 18.50
CA TRP A 144 -13.81 -0.83 17.45
C TRP A 144 -14.90 -1.69 16.81
N SER A 145 -16.06 -1.09 16.52
CA SER A 145 -17.16 -1.73 15.79
C SER A 145 -16.82 -1.89 14.31
N VAL A 146 -15.87 -2.77 14.01
CA VAL A 146 -15.38 -3.07 12.66
C VAL A 146 -15.42 -4.57 12.39
N ASP A 147 -15.77 -4.91 11.16
CA ASP A 147 -15.67 -6.25 10.62
C ASP A 147 -14.48 -6.30 9.63
N VAL A 148 -13.65 -7.34 9.74
CA VAL A 148 -12.35 -7.40 9.05
C VAL A 148 -12.29 -8.65 8.18
N LEU A 149 -11.90 -8.49 6.92
CA LEU A 149 -11.36 -9.54 6.07
C LEU A 149 -9.84 -9.38 6.02
N THR A 150 -9.12 -10.43 6.37
CA THR A 150 -7.67 -10.51 6.20
C THR A 150 -7.36 -11.49 5.08
N VAL A 151 -6.37 -11.13 4.27
CA VAL A 151 -5.79 -12.00 3.24
C VAL A 151 -4.36 -12.27 3.67
N ALA A 152 -4.03 -13.53 3.94
CA ALA A 152 -2.65 -13.90 4.20
C ALA A 152 -1.84 -13.94 2.89
N TRP A 153 -0.52 -13.96 3.02
CA TRP A 153 0.40 -13.98 1.88
C TRP A 153 0.23 -15.21 0.96
N ASP A 154 -0.31 -16.32 1.50
CA ASP A 154 -0.64 -17.54 0.75
C ASP A 154 -2.01 -17.47 0.05
N GLY A 155 -2.69 -16.32 0.13
CA GLY A 155 -4.03 -16.10 -0.44
C GLY A 155 -5.17 -16.64 0.43
N SER A 156 -4.88 -17.20 1.61
CA SER A 156 -5.93 -17.63 2.52
C SER A 156 -6.69 -16.44 3.09
N LEU A 157 -8.00 -16.62 3.25
CA LEU A 157 -8.91 -15.59 3.73
C LEU A 157 -9.37 -15.90 5.15
N THR A 158 -9.22 -14.96 6.07
CA THR A 158 -9.85 -15.03 7.39
C THR A 158 -10.72 -13.81 7.60
N ALA A 159 -11.98 -14.03 7.93
CA ALA A 159 -12.96 -12.98 8.16
C ALA A 159 -13.47 -13.00 9.61
N THR A 160 -13.86 -11.85 10.14
CA THR A 160 -14.61 -11.76 11.40
C THR A 160 -16.00 -12.37 11.26
N THR A 161 -16.64 -12.69 12.38
CA THR A 161 -17.96 -13.33 12.39
C THR A 161 -19.04 -12.46 11.73
N GLY A 162 -19.04 -11.15 11.97
CA GLY A 162 -20.01 -10.24 11.35
C GLY A 162 -19.87 -10.21 9.83
N LEU A 163 -18.64 -10.14 9.32
CA LEU A 163 -18.40 -10.17 7.87
C LEU A 163 -18.81 -11.50 7.22
N ARG A 164 -18.52 -12.63 7.87
CA ARG A 164 -18.98 -13.95 7.40
C ARG A 164 -20.51 -14.03 7.32
N ALA A 165 -21.19 -13.49 8.34
CA ALA A 165 -22.65 -13.47 8.37
C ALA A 165 -23.25 -12.59 7.26
N ALA A 166 -22.65 -11.43 6.98
CA ALA A 166 -23.09 -10.52 5.91
C ALA A 166 -23.00 -11.18 4.52
N PHE A 167 -21.89 -11.85 4.22
CA PHE A 167 -21.72 -12.58 2.95
C PHE A 167 -22.66 -13.78 2.81
N ALA A 168 -23.01 -14.44 3.93
CA ALA A 168 -23.97 -15.55 3.91
C ALA A 168 -25.41 -15.09 3.64
N GLN A 169 -25.77 -13.86 4.02
CA GLN A 169 -27.11 -13.28 3.84
C GLN A 169 -27.29 -12.62 2.47
N SER A 170 -26.22 -12.43 1.72
CA SER A 170 -26.21 -11.77 0.40
C SER A 170 -26.39 -12.75 -0.77
N ARG A 171 -26.78 -14.00 -0.50
CA ARG A 171 -27.06 -15.05 -1.49
C ARG A 171 -28.54 -15.39 -1.56
#